data_AF-A0A936L5M2-F1
#
_entry.id   AF-A0A936L5M2-F1
#
_cell.length_a   1.000
_cell.length_b   1.000
_cell.length_c   1.000
_cell.angle_alpha   90.00
_cell.angle_beta   90.00
_cell.angle_gamma   90.00
#
_symmetry.space_group_name_H-M   'P 1'
#
loop_
_entity.id
_entity.type
_entity.pdbx_description
1 polymer ?
#
loop_
_entity_poly.entity_id
_entity_poly.type
_entity_poly.pdbx_seq_one_letter_code
_entity_poly.pdbx_strand_id
1 'polypeptide(L)'
;MIRIASNHFIRDRYTREIIEQRNPFIESLFHQGIIINIPALSQKRRDELELLLSIFDQANRQENHPIMNVKETDFPKKFRPIIRRLQAAIQEKEIQDIMTVEDDFLSELNEYENRIAEATKQKEEAQRKQEEERKQKEEAQRKQEEERKQKEEAIKLLLSLGLPKEEIARKLGLSLEELEGFDGVE
;
A
#
# COMPACT_ATOMS: atom_id res chain seq x y z
N MET A 1 19.08 -4.25 -18.73
CA MET A 1 18.49 -5.26 -19.64
C MET A 1 17.34 -4.61 -20.40
N ILE A 2 17.40 -4.61 -21.73
CA ILE A 2 16.42 -3.95 -22.60
C ILE A 2 15.22 -4.87 -22.82
N ARG A 3 14.01 -4.33 -22.63
CA ARG A 3 12.75 -5.04 -22.82
C ARG A 3 11.89 -4.32 -23.85
N ILE A 4 11.14 -5.08 -24.64
CA ILE A 4 10.23 -4.57 -25.65
C ILE A 4 8.81 -4.74 -25.10
N ALA A 5 8.06 -3.66 -25.01
CA ALA A 5 6.66 -3.67 -24.63
C ALA A 5 5.80 -3.58 -25.90
N SER A 6 4.91 -4.56 -26.09
CA SER A 6 3.94 -4.57 -27.19
C SER A 6 2.64 -5.17 -26.69
N ASN A 7 1.54 -4.41 -26.82
CA ASN A 7 0.18 -4.86 -26.50
C ASN A 7 0.11 -5.61 -25.16
N HIS A 8 0.52 -4.96 -24.07
CA HIS A 8 0.48 -5.49 -22.69
C HIS A 8 1.48 -6.61 -22.36
N PHE A 9 2.30 -7.05 -23.31
CA PHE A 9 3.35 -8.04 -23.08
C PHE A 9 4.72 -7.38 -23.08
N ILE A 10 5.57 -7.83 -22.15
CA ILE A 10 6.97 -7.45 -22.08
C ILE A 10 7.80 -8.63 -22.57
N ARG A 11 8.68 -8.38 -23.53
CA ARG A 11 9.62 -9.37 -24.04
C ARG A 11 11.05 -8.93 -23.77
N ASP A 12 11.88 -9.83 -23.25
CA ASP A 12 13.31 -9.57 -23.19
C ASP A 12 13.91 -9.49 -24.61
N ARG A 13 14.70 -8.46 -24.91
CA ARG A 13 15.29 -8.28 -26.24
C ARG A 13 16.26 -9.42 -26.62
N TYR A 14 16.96 -9.99 -25.65
CA TYR A 14 18.01 -10.99 -25.85
C TYR A 14 17.48 -12.42 -25.69
N THR A 15 16.81 -12.72 -24.57
CA THR A 15 16.31 -14.09 -24.33
C THR A 15 15.02 -14.37 -25.08
N ARG A 16 14.34 -13.31 -25.60
CA ARG A 16 13.04 -13.40 -26.27
C ARG A 16 11.93 -13.98 -25.39
N GLU A 17 12.19 -14.14 -24.09
CA GLU A 17 11.24 -14.63 -23.10
C GLU A 17 10.16 -13.58 -22.85
N ILE A 18 8.93 -14.05 -22.69
CA ILE A 18 7.80 -13.22 -22.31
C ILE A 18 7.79 -13.14 -20.79
N ILE A 19 7.85 -11.92 -20.27
CA ILE A 19 7.73 -11.64 -18.85
C ILE A 19 6.27 -11.28 -18.61
N GLU A 20 5.50 -12.24 -18.10
CA GLU A 20 4.11 -12.03 -17.67
C GLU A 20 4.08 -11.31 -16.32
N GLN A 21 4.59 -10.09 -16.27
CA GLN A 21 4.45 -9.23 -15.11
C GLN A 21 3.31 -8.26 -15.36
N ARG A 22 2.18 -8.47 -14.67
CA ARG A 22 1.07 -7.50 -14.65
C ARG A 22 1.52 -6.29 -13.86
N ASN A 23 1.81 -5.21 -14.56
CA ASN A 23 2.14 -3.92 -13.98
C ASN A 23 1.19 -2.88 -14.57
N PRO A 24 0.45 -2.11 -13.75
CA PRO A 24 -0.49 -1.10 -14.22
C PRO A 24 0.12 -0.12 -15.23
N PHE A 25 1.41 0.21 -15.10
CA PHE A 25 2.14 1.04 -16.06
C PHE A 25 2.21 0.41 -17.45
N ILE A 26 2.47 -0.89 -17.53
CA ILE A 26 2.60 -1.65 -18.79
C ILE A 26 1.25 -1.84 -19.45
N GLU A 27 0.21 -2.03 -18.64
CA GLU A 27 -1.17 -2.10 -19.09
C GLU A 27 -1.69 -0.75 -19.59
N SER A 28 -1.13 0.35 -19.10
CA SER A 28 -1.47 1.70 -19.55
C SER A 28 -0.76 2.11 -20.86
N LEU A 29 0.12 1.27 -21.42
CA LEU A 29 0.83 1.60 -22.66
C LEU A 29 -0.08 1.38 -23.88
N PHE A 30 -0.51 2.48 -24.49
CA PHE A 30 -1.30 2.47 -25.74
C PHE A 30 -0.47 2.22 -27.00
N HIS A 31 0.86 2.24 -26.89
CA HIS A 31 1.78 2.12 -28.01
C HIS A 31 2.89 1.10 -27.74
N GLN A 32 3.47 0.59 -28.81
CA GLN A 32 4.68 -0.22 -28.71
C GLN A 32 5.84 0.66 -28.24
N GLY A 33 6.59 0.17 -27.26
CA GLY A 33 7.67 0.92 -26.62
C GLY A 33 8.85 0.03 -26.25
N ILE A 34 10.00 0.66 -26.01
CA ILE A 34 11.17 -0.02 -25.47
C ILE A 34 11.35 0.44 -24.04
N ILE A 35 11.33 -0.51 -23.10
CA ILE A 35 11.52 -0.25 -21.68
C ILE A 35 12.94 -0.66 -21.33
N ILE A 36 13.70 0.29 -20.82
CA ILE A 36 15.11 0.11 -20.51
C ILE A 36 15.27 0.18 -19.01
N ASN A 37 15.61 -0.95 -18.39
CA ASN A 37 16.03 -0.94 -16.99
C ASN A 37 17.51 -0.53 -16.92
N ILE A 38 17.75 0.74 -16.59
CA ILE A 38 19.07 1.38 -16.53
C ILE A 38 20.01 0.71 -15.50
N PRO A 39 19.62 0.50 -14.22
CA PRO A 39 20.45 -0.26 -13.27
C PRO A 39 20.89 -1.64 -13.77
N ALA A 40 20.04 -2.31 -14.54
CA ALA A 40 20.36 -3.63 -15.09
C ALA A 40 21.25 -3.57 -16.35
N LEU A 41 21.67 -2.40 -16.83
CA LEU A 41 22.64 -2.24 -17.93
C LEU A 41 24.08 -2.21 -17.42
N SER A 42 24.32 -1.70 -16.20
CA SER A 42 25.67 -1.57 -15.63
C SER A 42 26.39 -2.92 -15.48
N GLN A 43 25.64 -3.99 -15.22
CA GLN A 43 26.17 -5.34 -15.00
C GLN A 43 26.47 -6.11 -16.29
N LYS A 44 25.85 -5.75 -17.43
CA LYS A 44 25.91 -6.52 -18.68
C LYS A 44 25.86 -5.56 -19.86
N ARG A 45 27.02 -5.10 -20.35
CA ARG A 45 27.15 -4.28 -21.56
C ARG A 45 27.45 -5.18 -22.76
N ARG A 46 26.40 -5.68 -23.42
CA ARG A 46 26.51 -6.71 -24.47
C ARG A 46 26.58 -6.12 -25.88
N ASP A 47 25.92 -4.99 -26.11
CA ASP A 47 25.82 -4.34 -27.42
C ASP A 47 26.31 -2.88 -27.41
N GLU A 48 26.56 -2.34 -28.61
CA GLU A 48 26.81 -0.90 -28.82
C GLU A 48 25.67 -0.02 -28.26
N LEU A 49 24.41 -0.48 -28.34
CA LEU A 49 23.26 0.23 -27.78
C LEU A 49 23.31 0.28 -26.24
N GLU A 50 23.67 -0.83 -25.59
CA GLU A 50 23.80 -0.85 -24.13
C GLU A 50 25.00 -0.03 -23.66
N LEU A 51 26.07 0.02 -24.46
CA LEU A 51 27.20 0.93 -24.24
C LEU A 51 26.77 2.39 -24.37
N LEU A 52 25.95 2.76 -25.36
CA LEU A 52 25.41 4.13 -25.45
C LEU A 52 24.50 4.45 -24.25
N LEU A 53 23.63 3.51 -23.87
CA LEU A 53 22.71 3.69 -22.75
C LEU A 53 23.40 3.75 -21.39
N SER A 54 24.66 3.30 -21.28
CA SER A 54 25.42 3.45 -20.03
C SER A 54 25.74 4.91 -19.68
N ILE A 55 25.53 5.87 -20.60
CA ILE A 55 25.56 7.30 -20.27
C ILE A 55 24.57 7.63 -19.15
N PHE A 56 23.43 6.93 -19.12
CA PHE A 56 22.36 7.14 -18.14
C PHE A 56 22.56 6.36 -16.84
N ASP A 57 23.69 5.66 -16.66
CA ASP A 57 23.96 4.88 -15.46
C ASP A 57 24.02 5.78 -14.22
N GLN A 58 23.10 5.56 -13.29
CA GLN A 58 22.90 6.38 -12.09
C GLN A 58 24.13 6.43 -11.18
N ALA A 59 25.09 5.52 -11.33
CA ALA A 59 26.38 5.59 -10.64
C ALA A 59 27.20 6.85 -11.02
N ASN A 60 26.93 7.46 -12.18
CA ASN A 60 27.58 8.68 -12.63
C ASN A 60 26.78 9.96 -12.29
N ARG A 61 25.63 9.83 -11.61
CA ARG A 61 24.80 10.96 -11.20
C ARG A 61 25.44 11.68 -10.02
N GLN A 62 25.34 13.00 -9.98
CA GLN A 62 25.68 13.77 -8.78
C GLN A 62 24.61 13.58 -7.68
N GLU A 63 25.00 13.64 -6.41
CA GLU A 63 24.11 13.36 -5.26
C GLU A 63 22.83 14.20 -5.24
N ASN A 64 22.88 15.44 -5.72
CA ASN A 64 21.82 16.44 -5.50
C ASN A 64 21.29 17.09 -6.79
N HIS A 65 21.59 16.55 -7.98
CA HIS A 65 21.07 17.13 -9.22
C HIS A 65 20.90 16.06 -10.32
N PRO A 66 19.97 16.23 -11.27
CA PRO A 66 19.85 15.40 -12.47
C PRO A 66 21.04 15.51 -13.47
N ILE A 67 22.20 15.96 -13.00
CA ILE A 67 23.41 16.09 -13.80
C ILE A 67 24.19 14.78 -13.80
N MET A 68 24.44 14.26 -15.00
CA MET A 68 25.25 13.07 -15.25
C MET A 68 26.70 13.47 -15.52
N ASN A 69 27.63 13.00 -14.68
CA ASN A 69 29.06 13.22 -14.86
C ASN A 69 29.66 12.21 -15.83
N VAL A 70 29.51 12.48 -17.14
CA VAL A 70 29.97 11.58 -18.20
C VAL A 70 31.13 12.19 -18.96
N LYS A 71 32.26 11.47 -19.06
CA LYS A 71 33.43 11.90 -19.83
C LYS A 71 33.34 11.42 -21.28
N GLU A 72 33.61 12.31 -22.22
CA GLU A 72 33.65 11.99 -23.67
C GLU A 72 34.70 10.92 -24.02
N THR A 73 35.76 10.81 -23.21
CA THR A 73 36.85 9.84 -23.39
C THR A 73 36.42 8.39 -23.21
N ASP A 74 35.37 8.17 -22.41
CA ASP A 74 34.95 6.84 -21.98
C ASP A 74 34.08 6.15 -23.05
N PHE A 75 33.73 6.88 -24.11
CA PHE A 75 32.85 6.42 -25.18
C PHE A 75 33.54 6.45 -26.56
N PRO A 76 33.16 5.52 -27.46
CA PRO A 76 33.60 5.51 -28.84
C PRO A 76 33.36 6.84 -29.56
N LYS A 77 34.25 7.17 -30.51
CA LYS A 77 34.19 8.43 -31.29
C LYS A 77 32.82 8.71 -31.92
N LYS A 78 32.09 7.66 -32.31
CA LYS A 78 30.75 7.73 -32.90
C LYS A 78 29.71 8.40 -31.99
N PHE A 79 29.81 8.24 -30.67
CA PHE A 79 28.81 8.73 -29.70
C PHE A 79 29.18 10.08 -29.06
N ARG A 80 30.40 10.55 -29.28
CA ARG A 80 30.89 11.83 -28.77
C ARG A 80 30.01 13.04 -29.13
N PRO A 81 29.46 13.17 -30.36
CA PRO A 81 28.54 14.27 -30.66
C PRO A 81 27.28 14.29 -29.80
N ILE A 82 26.76 13.10 -29.45
CA ILE A 82 25.58 12.96 -28.59
C ILE A 82 25.92 13.42 -27.17
N ILE A 83 27.07 12.99 -26.64
CA ILE A 83 27.55 13.40 -25.31
C ILE A 83 27.73 14.91 -25.25
N ARG A 84 28.36 15.52 -26.26
CA ARG A 84 28.54 16.97 -26.32
C ARG A 84 27.21 17.72 -26.35
N ARG A 85 26.20 17.20 -27.06
CA ARG A 85 24.86 17.79 -27.08
C ARG A 85 24.18 17.71 -25.71
N LEU A 86 24.30 16.58 -25.03
CA LEU A 86 23.80 16.42 -23.65
C LEU A 86 24.51 17.37 -22.69
N GLN A 87 25.84 17.49 -22.78
CA GLN A 87 26.64 18.42 -21.97
C GLN A 87 26.33 19.90 -22.28
N ALA A 88 26.00 20.22 -23.53
CA ALA A 88 25.61 21.58 -23.93
C ALA A 88 24.24 21.96 -23.34
N ALA A 89 23.28 21.03 -23.36
CA ALA A 89 21.98 21.24 -22.74
C ALA A 89 22.09 21.48 -21.22
N ILE A 90 23.03 20.80 -20.54
CA ILE A 90 23.30 21.04 -19.12
C ILE A 90 23.90 22.43 -18.88
N GLN A 91 24.58 23.05 -19.83
CA GLN A 91 25.17 24.39 -19.67
C GLN A 91 24.15 25.53 -19.87
N GLU A 92 22.99 25.23 -20.42
CA GLU A 92 21.95 26.22 -20.64
C GLU A 92 21.19 26.50 -19.35
N LYS A 93 21.25 27.74 -18.88
CA LYS A 93 20.67 28.15 -17.58
C LYS A 93 19.16 27.93 -17.54
N GLU A 94 18.45 28.22 -18.62
CA GLU A 94 16.99 28.00 -18.69
C GLU A 94 16.62 26.52 -18.47
N ILE A 95 17.41 25.60 -19.04
CA ILE A 95 17.21 24.16 -18.86
C ILE A 95 17.49 23.76 -17.39
N GLN A 96 18.56 24.28 -16.78
CA GLN A 96 18.85 24.03 -15.36
C GLN A 96 17.75 24.54 -14.43
N ASP A 97 17.22 25.73 -14.70
CA ASP A 97 16.17 26.35 -13.90
C ASP A 97 14.87 25.51 -13.99
N ILE A 98 14.50 25.05 -15.20
CA ILE A 98 13.34 24.15 -15.40
C ILE A 98 13.53 22.83 -14.66
N MET A 99 14.71 22.20 -14.79
CA MET A 99 15.00 20.92 -14.13
C MET A 99 14.93 21.04 -12.60
N THR A 100 15.38 22.16 -12.04
CA THR A 100 15.34 22.39 -10.59
C THR A 100 13.90 22.56 -10.10
N VAL A 101 13.08 23.34 -10.82
CA VAL A 101 11.66 23.52 -10.48
C VAL A 101 10.88 22.21 -10.61
N GLU A 102 11.19 21.38 -11.61
CA GLU A 102 10.58 20.06 -11.76
C GLU A 102 10.92 19.15 -10.57
N ASP A 103 12.18 19.12 -10.14
CA ASP A 103 12.61 18.33 -8.97
C ASP A 103 11.93 18.81 -7.68
N ASP A 104 11.83 20.12 -7.46
CA ASP A 104 11.12 20.69 -6.30
C ASP A 104 9.65 20.26 -6.30
N PHE A 105 8.98 20.39 -7.45
CA PHE A 105 7.58 20.00 -7.61
C PHE A 105 7.37 18.50 -7.40
N LEU A 106 8.24 17.65 -7.98
CA LEU A 106 8.18 16.21 -7.81
C LEU A 106 8.46 15.79 -6.35
N SER A 107 9.40 16.45 -5.68
CA SER A 107 9.69 16.22 -4.27
C SER A 107 8.47 16.50 -3.40
N GLU A 108 7.84 17.67 -3.59
CA GLU A 108 6.61 18.03 -2.87
C GLU A 108 5.49 17.02 -3.15
N LEU A 109 5.29 16.63 -4.41
CA LEU A 109 4.26 15.67 -4.78
C LEU A 109 4.48 14.31 -4.11
N ASN A 110 5.71 13.80 -4.11
CA ASN A 110 6.07 12.55 -3.43
C ASN A 110 5.83 12.64 -1.93
N GLU A 111 6.15 13.77 -1.28
CA GLU A 111 5.84 13.99 0.13
C GLU A 111 4.33 13.97 0.39
N TYR A 112 3.53 14.60 -0.47
CA TYR A 112 2.07 14.53 -0.36
C TYR A 112 1.55 13.10 -0.52
N GLU A 113 2.03 12.35 -1.50
CA GLU A 113 1.65 10.95 -1.71
C GLU A 113 2.01 10.09 -0.50
N ASN A 114 3.21 10.25 0.05
CA ASN A 114 3.65 9.54 1.25
C ASN A 114 2.75 9.87 2.46
N ARG A 115 2.43 11.15 2.67
CA ARG A 115 1.52 11.57 3.74
C ARG A 115 0.12 11.00 3.59
N ILE A 116 -0.38 10.93 2.36
CA ILE A 116 -1.68 10.31 2.06
C ILE A 116 -1.62 8.82 2.38
N ALA A 117 -0.57 8.12 1.95
CA ALA A 117 -0.38 6.69 2.22
C ALA A 117 -0.26 6.37 3.71
N GLU A 118 0.41 7.22 4.48
CA GLU A 118 0.49 7.08 5.94
C GLU A 118 -0.89 7.32 6.60
N ALA A 119 -1.60 8.37 6.18
CA ALA A 119 -2.92 8.68 6.70
C ALA A 119 -3.95 7.58 6.39
N THR A 120 -3.92 7.00 5.18
CA THR A 120 -4.80 5.88 4.82
C THR A 120 -4.49 4.65 5.67
N LYS A 121 -3.21 4.34 5.86
CA LYS A 121 -2.79 3.22 6.73
C LYS A 121 -3.24 3.40 8.17
N GLN A 122 -3.08 4.60 8.74
CA GLN A 122 -3.55 4.91 10.09
C GLN A 122 -5.08 4.80 10.20
N LYS A 123 -5.81 5.26 9.19
CA LYS A 123 -7.27 5.15 9.13
C LYS A 123 -7.72 3.69 9.06
N GLU A 124 -7.06 2.86 8.25
CA GLU A 124 -7.34 1.42 8.19
C GLU A 124 -7.08 0.72 9.53
N GLU A 125 -5.98 1.06 10.21
CA GLU A 125 -5.68 0.49 11.53
C GLU A 125 -6.72 0.91 12.59
N ALA A 126 -7.12 2.18 12.59
CA ALA A 126 -8.16 2.68 13.48
C ALA A 126 -9.52 1.99 13.23
N GLN A 127 -9.88 1.79 11.95
CA GLN A 127 -11.10 1.05 11.59
C GLN A 127 -11.05 -0.41 12.06
N ARG A 128 -9.90 -1.08 11.95
CA ARG A 128 -9.74 -2.45 12.45
C ARG A 128 -9.91 -2.53 13.96
N LYS A 129 -9.29 -1.62 14.73
CA LYS A 129 -9.46 -1.54 16.20
C LYS A 129 -10.92 -1.30 16.59
N GLN A 130 -11.59 -0.38 15.90
CA GLN A 130 -13.00 -0.08 16.15
C GLN A 130 -13.91 -1.29 15.88
N GLU A 131 -13.62 -2.06 14.82
CA GLU A 131 -14.37 -3.27 14.50
C GLU A 131 -14.12 -4.39 15.54
N GLU A 132 -12.89 -4.54 16.03
CA GLU A 132 -12.57 -5.48 17.12
C GLU A 132 -13.29 -5.11 18.42
N GLU A 133 -13.27 -3.84 18.82
CA GLU A 133 -14.02 -3.36 19.99
C GLU A 133 -15.52 -3.58 19.85
N ARG A 134 -16.07 -3.38 18.64
CA ARG A 134 -17.49 -3.61 18.37
C ARG A 134 -17.84 -5.09 18.53
N LYS A 135 -17.03 -5.99 18.00
CA LYS A 135 -17.20 -7.45 18.17
C LYS A 135 -17.13 -7.88 19.64
N GLN A 136 -16.18 -7.34 20.41
CA GLN A 136 -16.09 -7.63 21.84
C GLN A 136 -17.32 -7.16 22.62
N LYS A 137 -17.84 -5.96 22.30
CA LYS A 137 -19.09 -5.45 22.90
C LYS A 137 -20.30 -6.30 22.54
N GLU A 138 -20.43 -6.72 21.28
CA GLU A 138 -21.50 -7.62 20.85
C GLU A 138 -21.42 -8.98 21.56
N GLU A 139 -20.23 -9.55 21.73
CA GLU A 139 -20.05 -10.81 22.46
C GLU A 139 -20.41 -10.68 23.95
N ALA A 140 -19.99 -9.58 24.58
CA ALA A 140 -20.34 -9.29 25.98
C ALA A 140 -21.85 -9.11 26.17
N GLN A 141 -22.52 -8.39 25.26
CA GLN A 141 -23.97 -8.23 25.28
C GLN A 141 -24.70 -9.56 25.11
N ARG A 142 -24.25 -10.43 24.19
CA ARG A 142 -24.84 -11.77 24.01
C ARG A 142 -24.71 -12.62 25.27
N LYS A 143 -23.54 -12.64 25.91
CA LYS A 143 -23.34 -13.36 27.19
C LYS A 143 -24.26 -12.83 28.29
N GLN A 144 -24.39 -11.52 28.40
CA GLN A 144 -25.28 -10.90 29.38
C GLN A 144 -26.76 -11.22 29.11
N GLU A 145 -27.17 -11.28 27.85
CA GLU A 145 -28.54 -11.66 27.46
C GLU A 145 -28.82 -13.14 27.74
N GLU A 146 -27.86 -14.03 27.46
CA GLU A 146 -27.96 -15.46 27.80
C GLU A 146 -28.06 -15.67 29.32
N GLU A 147 -27.21 -15.00 30.11
CA GLU A 147 -27.29 -15.05 31.57
C GLU A 147 -28.63 -14.52 32.10
N ARG A 148 -29.17 -13.44 31.52
CA ARG A 148 -30.51 -12.95 31.86
C ARG A 148 -31.59 -13.98 31.55
N LYS A 149 -31.60 -14.55 30.34
CA LYS A 149 -32.57 -15.58 29.95
C LYS A 149 -32.51 -16.80 30.87
N GLN A 150 -31.32 -17.29 31.20
CA GLN A 150 -31.15 -18.41 32.13
C GLN A 150 -31.67 -18.09 33.53
N LYS A 151 -31.42 -16.87 34.03
CA LYS A 151 -31.98 -16.42 35.32
C LYS A 151 -33.49 -16.35 35.28
N GLU A 152 -34.08 -15.80 34.21
CA GLU A 152 -35.54 -15.71 34.05
C GLU A 152 -36.20 -17.10 33.95
N GLU A 153 -35.60 -18.04 33.22
CA GLU A 153 -36.05 -19.43 33.14
C GLU A 153 -35.98 -20.14 34.50
N ALA A 154 -34.88 -19.95 35.24
CA ALA A 154 -34.73 -20.51 36.58
C ALA A 154 -35.79 -19.95 37.55
N ILE A 155 -36.09 -18.65 37.50
CA ILE A 155 -37.15 -18.03 38.31
C ILE A 155 -38.51 -18.64 37.96
N LYS A 156 -38.85 -18.75 36.67
CA LYS A 156 -40.11 -19.36 36.22
C LYS A 156 -40.26 -20.81 36.69
N LEU A 157 -39.19 -21.60 36.60
CA LEU A 157 -39.19 -22.99 37.07
C LEU A 157 -39.43 -23.07 38.58
N LEU A 158 -38.74 -22.25 39.39
CA LEU A 158 -38.91 -22.23 40.84
C LEU A 158 -40.32 -21.79 41.27
N LEU A 159 -40.91 -20.81 40.57
CA LEU A 159 -42.31 -20.41 40.78
C LEU A 159 -43.28 -21.56 40.44
N SER A 160 -43.05 -22.27 39.33
CA SER A 160 -43.89 -23.42 38.94
C SER A 160 -43.82 -24.60 39.92
N LEU A 161 -42.71 -24.72 40.66
CA LEU A 161 -42.53 -25.72 41.72
C LEU A 161 -43.18 -25.30 43.05
N GLY A 162 -43.84 -24.14 43.11
CA GLY A 162 -44.60 -23.68 44.27
C GLY A 162 -43.74 -23.05 45.38
N LEU A 163 -42.51 -22.64 45.08
CA LEU A 163 -41.69 -21.91 46.04
C LEU A 163 -42.18 -20.46 46.18
N PRO A 164 -42.33 -19.94 47.42
CA PRO A 164 -42.79 -18.56 47.64
C PRO A 164 -41.74 -17.54 47.15
N LYS A 165 -42.20 -16.40 46.65
CA LYS A 165 -41.36 -15.34 46.05
C LYS A 165 -40.27 -14.86 47.03
N GLU A 166 -40.53 -14.84 48.34
CA GLU A 166 -39.53 -14.47 49.36
C GLU A 166 -38.35 -15.44 49.44
N GLU A 167 -38.58 -16.75 49.23
CA GLU A 167 -37.55 -17.77 49.35
C GLU A 167 -36.68 -17.84 48.08
N ILE A 168 -37.29 -17.55 46.92
CA ILE A 168 -36.57 -17.39 45.65
C ILE A 168 -35.69 -16.14 45.69
N ALA A 169 -36.21 -15.01 46.18
CA ALA A 169 -35.45 -13.77 46.37
C ALA A 169 -34.22 -14.01 47.27
N ARG A 170 -34.40 -14.72 48.37
CA ARG A 170 -33.32 -15.07 49.31
C ARG A 170 -32.25 -15.97 48.69
N LYS A 171 -32.63 -16.98 47.89
CA LYS A 171 -31.70 -17.92 47.28
C LYS A 171 -30.95 -17.36 46.08
N LEU A 172 -31.58 -16.50 45.28
CA LEU A 172 -31.00 -15.91 44.08
C LEU A 172 -30.36 -14.53 44.33
N GLY A 173 -30.52 -13.96 45.54
CA GLY A 173 -29.99 -12.65 45.90
C GLY A 173 -30.67 -11.50 45.17
N LEU A 174 -31.95 -11.65 44.83
CA LEU A 174 -32.78 -10.69 44.08
C LEU A 174 -33.67 -9.89 45.03
N SER A 175 -34.10 -8.70 44.61
CA SER A 175 -35.08 -7.91 45.35
C SER A 175 -36.51 -8.37 45.05
N LEU A 176 -37.46 -8.10 45.95
CA LEU A 176 -38.88 -8.46 45.75
C LEU A 176 -39.50 -7.74 44.54
N GLU A 177 -39.07 -6.52 44.23
CA GLU A 177 -39.49 -5.75 43.05
C GLU A 177 -39.07 -6.41 41.73
N GLU A 178 -37.92 -7.09 41.69
CA GLU A 178 -37.44 -7.81 40.49
C GLU A 178 -38.26 -9.07 40.18
N LEU A 179 -39.04 -9.56 41.16
CA LEU A 179 -39.91 -10.74 41.05
C LEU A 179 -41.40 -10.37 40.88
N GLU A 180 -41.76 -9.09 40.95
CA GLU A 180 -43.13 -8.61 40.72
C GLU A 180 -43.57 -8.77 39.26
N GLY A 181 -42.63 -8.74 38.30
CA GLY A 181 -42.92 -8.96 36.87
C GLY A 181 -43.05 -10.43 36.45
N PHE A 182 -42.79 -11.37 37.35
CA PHE A 182 -42.90 -12.81 37.10
C PHE A 182 -44.08 -13.36 37.91
N ASP A 183 -45.25 -13.35 37.29
CA ASP A 183 -46.42 -13.99 37.87
C ASP A 183 -46.45 -15.48 37.50
N GLY A 184 -46.63 -16.31 38.53
CA GLY A 184 -46.88 -17.73 38.34
C GLY A 184 -48.11 -17.88 37.47
N VAL A 185 -47.99 -18.68 36.42
CA VAL A 185 -49.16 -19.14 35.65
C VAL A 185 -50.13 -19.76 36.67
N GLU A 186 -51.40 -19.32 36.61
CA GLU A 186 -52.52 -19.87 37.41
C GLU A 186 -52.48 -21.40 37.55
#